data_AF-A0ABD6BVG8-F1
#
_entry.id   AF-A0ABD6BVG8-F1
#
_cell.length_a   1.000
_cell.length_b   1.000
_cell.length_c   1.000
_cell.angle_alpha   90.00
_cell.angle_beta   90.00
_cell.angle_gamma   90.00
#
_symmetry.space_group_name_H-M   'P 1'
#
loop_
_entity.id
_entity.type
_entity.pdbx_description
1 polymer ?
#
loop_
_entity_poly.entity_id
_entity_poly.type
_entity_poly.pdbx_seq_one_letter_code
_entity_poly.pdbx_strand_id
1 'polypeptide(L)'
;MTSNLLGEEIEDILRQSIEEAGEELLFVDPSAAAVEALVELGVGFDGELPTVKLLADERMLKDVMDDFLVASNAADLVEAGTLELRNLGADTDNALLITDDRTVAVVSAGDAVAGLATDDAAFVELAHADYSERFDAAETFNLRTPAISRIRETMAADIGEQAREDFDAVLDSLETARGDGDGLDEVTISLLVAAKNDVLLYDISKWGEDVGIASKATFSRTKTRLEELGLIDTEKVPIDVGRPRLRLKLGDDQLRGADAGEFASIAQSMIDA
;
A
#
# COMPACT_ATOMS: atom_id res chain seq x y z
N MET A 1 -1.09 -25.70 32.41
CA MET A 1 -2.06 -25.34 31.37
C MET A 1 -1.24 -24.79 30.23
N THR A 2 -1.25 -25.45 29.08
CA THR A 2 -0.68 -24.89 27.86
C THR A 2 -1.66 -23.83 27.40
N SER A 3 -1.19 -22.60 27.19
CA SER A 3 -2.03 -21.52 26.68
C SER A 3 -2.29 -21.77 25.20
N ASN A 4 -3.55 -21.71 24.77
CA ASN A 4 -3.91 -21.73 23.34
C ASN A 4 -3.98 -20.31 22.75
N LEU A 5 -3.56 -19.31 23.52
CA LEU A 5 -3.55 -17.91 23.14
C LEU A 5 -2.22 -17.59 22.44
N LEU A 6 -2.31 -17.04 21.23
CA LEU A 6 -1.19 -16.56 20.41
C LEU A 6 -1.27 -15.03 20.33
N GLY A 7 -0.14 -14.37 20.60
CA GLY A 7 0.00 -12.91 20.53
C GLY A 7 -0.95 -12.11 21.44
N GLU A 8 -0.65 -10.82 21.60
CA GLU A 8 -1.56 -9.84 22.22
C GLU A 8 -1.92 -8.71 21.23
N GLU A 9 -1.26 -8.69 20.07
CA GLU A 9 -1.44 -7.76 18.96
C GLU A 9 -1.55 -8.55 17.65
N ILE A 10 -2.20 -7.96 16.63
CA ILE A 10 -2.41 -8.62 15.34
C ILE A 10 -1.09 -8.93 14.64
N GLU A 11 -0.11 -8.05 14.74
CA GLU A 11 1.23 -8.22 14.14
C GLU A 11 1.95 -9.44 14.72
N ASP A 12 1.87 -9.65 16.03
CA ASP A 12 2.48 -10.81 16.69
C ASP A 12 1.85 -12.12 16.19
N ILE A 13 0.52 -12.13 16.06
CA ILE A 13 -0.21 -13.30 15.56
C ILE A 13 0.17 -13.59 14.11
N LEU A 14 0.24 -12.56 13.26
CA LEU A 14 0.64 -12.69 11.86
C LEU A 14 2.08 -13.16 11.73
N ARG A 15 3.02 -12.54 12.44
CA ARG A 15 4.44 -12.91 12.41
C ARG A 15 4.63 -14.36 12.83
N GLN A 16 4.02 -14.76 13.95
CA GLN A 16 4.12 -16.14 14.40
C GLN A 16 3.50 -17.12 13.41
N SER A 17 2.34 -16.79 12.83
CA SER A 17 1.67 -17.66 11.84
C SER A 17 2.49 -17.80 10.56
N ILE A 18 3.19 -16.75 10.13
CA ILE A 18 4.09 -16.74 8.98
C ILE A 18 5.36 -17.55 9.26
N GLU A 19 5.98 -17.36 10.42
CA GLU A 19 7.19 -18.11 10.81
C GLU A 19 6.94 -19.61 11.00
N GLU A 20 5.73 -19.95 11.46
CA GLU A 20 5.29 -21.35 11.62
C GLU A 20 4.68 -21.93 10.33
N ALA A 21 4.43 -21.11 9.30
CA ALA A 21 3.88 -21.58 8.05
C ALA A 21 4.91 -22.42 7.27
N GLY A 22 4.40 -23.39 6.51
CA GLY A 22 5.16 -24.11 5.50
C GLY A 22 5.27 -23.29 4.22
N GLU A 23 4.75 -23.83 3.12
CA GLU A 23 4.79 -23.14 1.81
C GLU A 23 3.68 -22.09 1.67
N GLU A 24 2.56 -22.25 2.39
CA GLU A 24 1.39 -21.41 2.25
C GLU A 24 0.70 -21.09 3.60
N LEU A 25 -0.01 -19.97 3.59
CA LEU A 25 -0.84 -19.50 4.70
C LEU A 25 -2.15 -18.97 4.11
N LEU A 26 -3.29 -19.53 4.51
CA LEU A 26 -4.60 -18.96 4.18
C LEU A 26 -4.99 -17.93 5.25
N PHE A 27 -5.33 -16.71 4.81
CA PHE A 27 -5.88 -15.68 5.68
C PHE A 27 -7.32 -15.34 5.26
N VAL A 28 -8.27 -15.69 6.10
CA VAL A 28 -9.70 -15.64 5.77
C VAL A 28 -10.40 -14.59 6.61
N ASP A 29 -11.20 -13.76 5.94
CA ASP A 29 -12.06 -12.72 6.51
C ASP A 29 -11.33 -11.80 7.51
N PRO A 30 -10.13 -11.28 7.17
CA PRO A 30 -9.40 -10.37 8.03
C PRO A 30 -10.12 -9.03 8.20
N SER A 31 -9.86 -8.35 9.32
CA SER A 31 -10.20 -6.93 9.44
C SER A 31 -9.28 -6.07 8.58
N ALA A 32 -9.70 -4.83 8.27
CA ALA A 32 -8.88 -3.85 7.54
C ALA A 32 -7.49 -3.68 8.16
N ALA A 33 -7.44 -3.44 9.48
CA ALA A 33 -6.18 -3.30 10.23
C ALA A 33 -5.29 -4.55 10.12
N ALA A 34 -5.87 -5.75 10.02
CA ALA A 34 -5.09 -6.97 9.86
C ALA A 34 -4.52 -7.13 8.44
N VAL A 35 -5.22 -6.63 7.41
CA VAL A 35 -4.70 -6.57 6.04
C VAL A 35 -3.53 -5.58 5.96
N GLU A 36 -3.69 -4.39 6.54
CA GLU A 36 -2.62 -3.38 6.61
C GLU A 36 -1.38 -3.93 7.32
N ALA A 37 -1.56 -4.55 8.49
CA ALA A 37 -0.49 -5.18 9.25
C ALA A 37 0.20 -6.32 8.47
N LEU A 38 -0.56 -7.13 7.71
CA LEU A 38 0.02 -8.17 6.85
C LEU A 38 0.91 -7.57 5.76
N VAL A 39 0.43 -6.51 5.07
CA VAL A 39 1.19 -5.87 3.99
C VAL A 39 2.47 -5.24 4.53
N GLU A 40 2.37 -4.53 5.67
CA GLU A 40 3.52 -3.92 6.33
C GLU A 40 4.53 -4.98 6.78
N LEU A 41 4.06 -6.05 7.43
CA LEU A 41 4.90 -7.17 7.83
C LEU A 41 5.57 -7.83 6.62
N GLY A 42 4.85 -8.02 5.51
CA GLY A 42 5.36 -8.65 4.31
C GLY A 42 6.52 -7.88 3.67
N VAL A 43 6.42 -6.55 3.60
CA VAL A 43 7.50 -5.71 3.05
C VAL A 43 8.72 -5.66 3.98
N GLY A 44 8.50 -5.72 5.29
CA GLY A 44 9.56 -5.69 6.30
C GLY A 44 10.07 -7.06 6.76
N PHE A 45 9.63 -8.18 6.15
CA PHE A 45 9.94 -9.51 6.67
C PHE A 45 11.38 -9.92 6.38
N ASP A 46 12.14 -10.22 7.43
CA ASP A 46 13.49 -10.76 7.34
C ASP A 46 13.45 -12.28 7.05
N GLY A 47 13.18 -12.68 5.80
CA GLY A 47 13.17 -14.10 5.42
C GLY A 47 12.45 -14.40 4.12
N GLU A 48 12.20 -15.69 3.87
CA GLU A 48 11.30 -16.14 2.82
C GLU A 48 9.87 -16.15 3.38
N LEU A 49 8.96 -15.45 2.71
CA LEU A 49 7.54 -15.47 3.04
C LEU A 49 6.88 -16.72 2.44
N PRO A 50 5.93 -17.36 3.14
CA PRO A 50 5.01 -18.29 2.51
C PRO A 50 4.14 -17.53 1.50
N THR A 51 3.52 -18.25 0.57
CA THR A 51 2.45 -17.65 -0.24
C THR A 51 1.22 -17.45 0.65
N VAL A 52 0.90 -16.18 0.92
CA VAL A 52 -0.29 -15.81 1.68
C VAL A 52 -1.48 -15.72 0.73
N LYS A 53 -2.46 -16.60 0.94
CA LYS A 53 -3.72 -16.67 0.19
C LYS A 53 -4.82 -15.98 1.00
N LEU A 54 -5.14 -14.75 0.62
CA LEU A 54 -6.09 -13.90 1.35
C LEU A 54 -7.50 -13.93 0.73
N LEU A 55 -8.50 -14.30 1.52
CA LEU A 55 -9.92 -14.19 1.20
C LEU A 55 -10.56 -13.10 2.04
N ALA A 56 -11.06 -12.04 1.42
CA ALA A 56 -11.68 -10.94 2.15
C ALA A 56 -12.80 -10.24 1.37
N ASP A 57 -13.64 -9.48 2.09
CA ASP A 57 -14.69 -8.67 1.49
C ASP A 57 -14.12 -7.66 0.48
N GLU A 58 -14.75 -7.59 -0.69
CA GLU A 58 -14.28 -6.75 -1.80
C GLU A 58 -14.33 -5.25 -1.46
N ARG A 59 -15.31 -4.81 -0.65
CA ARG A 59 -15.44 -3.38 -0.30
C ARG A 59 -14.38 -2.99 0.70
N MET A 60 -14.18 -3.81 1.74
CA MET A 60 -13.10 -3.60 2.70
C MET A 60 -11.73 -3.57 2.00
N LEU A 61 -11.46 -4.51 1.08
CA LEU A 61 -10.22 -4.47 0.30
C LEU A 61 -10.09 -3.21 -0.55
N LYS A 62 -11.17 -2.68 -1.13
CA LYS A 62 -11.11 -1.40 -1.85
C LYS A 62 -10.74 -0.25 -0.91
N ASP A 63 -11.39 -0.18 0.24
CA ASP A 63 -11.16 0.89 1.21
C ASP A 63 -9.72 0.85 1.76
N VAL A 64 -9.18 -0.34 2.06
CA VAL A 64 -7.77 -0.51 2.49
C VAL A 64 -6.79 -0.14 1.37
N MET A 65 -7.10 -0.51 0.13
CA MET A 65 -6.24 -0.27 -1.03
C MET A 65 -6.42 1.14 -1.64
N ASP A 66 -7.24 2.01 -1.03
CA ASP A 66 -7.26 3.43 -1.35
C ASP A 66 -6.02 4.15 -0.76
N ASP A 67 -5.39 3.60 0.29
CA ASP A 67 -4.08 4.08 0.76
C ASP A 67 -2.97 3.66 -0.21
N PHE A 68 -2.27 4.65 -0.76
CA PHE A 68 -1.25 4.41 -1.79
C PHE A 68 -0.10 3.51 -1.30
N LEU A 69 0.38 3.70 -0.08
CA LEU A 69 1.49 2.91 0.46
C LEU A 69 1.08 1.47 0.65
N VAL A 70 -0.10 1.22 1.26
CA VAL A 70 -0.63 -0.13 1.41
C VAL A 70 -0.85 -0.78 0.05
N ALA A 71 -1.49 -0.09 -0.89
CA ALA A 71 -1.82 -0.66 -2.19
C ALA A 71 -0.60 -0.98 -3.05
N SER A 72 0.40 -0.09 -3.08
CA SER A 72 1.62 -0.27 -3.88
C SER A 72 2.57 -1.32 -3.27
N ASN A 73 2.61 -1.44 -1.95
CA ASN A 73 3.31 -2.51 -1.24
C ASN A 73 2.61 -3.87 -1.43
N ALA A 74 1.28 -3.92 -1.34
CA ALA A 74 0.52 -5.13 -1.65
C ALA A 74 0.74 -5.58 -3.09
N ALA A 75 0.84 -4.64 -4.04
CA ALA A 75 1.15 -4.94 -5.43
C ALA A 75 2.56 -5.54 -5.60
N ASP A 76 3.57 -5.09 -4.86
CA ASP A 76 4.90 -5.72 -4.84
C ASP A 76 4.82 -7.18 -4.36
N LEU A 77 4.07 -7.45 -3.27
CA LEU A 77 3.89 -8.81 -2.74
C LEU A 77 3.13 -9.72 -3.73
N VAL A 78 2.15 -9.18 -4.45
CA VAL A 78 1.41 -9.89 -5.50
C VAL A 78 2.30 -10.20 -6.70
N GLU A 79 3.09 -9.23 -7.17
CA GLU A 79 4.03 -9.44 -8.28
C GLU A 79 5.15 -10.43 -7.91
N ALA A 80 5.57 -10.47 -6.64
CA ALA A 80 6.51 -11.44 -6.11
C ALA A 80 5.92 -12.85 -5.92
N GLY A 81 4.59 -13.00 -5.97
CA GLY A 81 3.90 -14.27 -5.74
C GLY A 81 3.83 -14.70 -4.27
N THR A 82 4.12 -13.79 -3.34
CA THR A 82 4.02 -14.02 -1.89
C THR A 82 2.64 -13.65 -1.33
N LEU A 83 1.81 -12.96 -2.11
CA LEU A 83 0.44 -12.62 -1.76
C LEU A 83 -0.52 -12.89 -2.93
N GLU A 84 -1.64 -13.54 -2.65
CA GLU A 84 -2.77 -13.66 -3.58
C GLU A 84 -4.03 -13.11 -2.91
N LEU A 85 -4.74 -12.19 -3.58
CA LEU A 85 -5.95 -11.56 -3.07
C LEU A 85 -7.19 -12.08 -3.80
N ARG A 86 -8.19 -12.56 -3.07
CA ARG A 86 -9.48 -13.00 -3.63
C ARG A 86 -10.68 -12.51 -2.83
N ASN A 87 -11.78 -12.31 -3.55
CA ASN A 87 -13.04 -11.84 -2.98
C ASN A 87 -13.73 -12.96 -2.20
N LEU A 88 -14.02 -12.71 -0.94
CA LEU A 88 -14.83 -13.61 -0.12
C LEU A 88 -16.28 -13.60 -0.62
N GLY A 89 -16.77 -14.77 -1.04
CA GLY A 89 -18.12 -14.89 -1.62
C GLY A 89 -19.26 -14.92 -0.60
N ALA A 90 -18.99 -15.36 0.62
CA ALA A 90 -19.97 -15.42 1.71
C ALA A 90 -19.26 -15.15 3.04
N ASP A 91 -19.93 -14.40 3.91
CA ASP A 91 -19.43 -14.05 5.25
C ASP A 91 -18.98 -15.29 6.02
N THR A 92 -17.92 -15.15 6.80
CA THR A 92 -17.49 -16.17 7.75
C THR A 92 -17.84 -15.78 9.18
N ASP A 93 -17.85 -16.75 10.09
CA ASP A 93 -18.11 -16.48 11.50
C ASP A 93 -16.88 -15.91 12.22
N ASN A 94 -15.67 -16.12 11.69
CA ASN A 94 -14.41 -15.74 12.36
C ASN A 94 -13.33 -15.42 11.32
N ALA A 95 -12.48 -14.45 11.64
CA ALA A 95 -11.20 -14.27 10.95
C ALA A 95 -10.27 -15.45 11.28
N LEU A 96 -9.68 -16.09 10.26
CA LEU A 96 -8.87 -17.31 10.42
C LEU A 96 -7.52 -17.21 9.73
N LEU A 97 -6.47 -17.64 10.41
CA LEU A 97 -5.17 -17.97 9.81
C LEU A 97 -5.02 -19.50 9.80
N ILE A 98 -4.78 -20.07 8.64
CA ILE A 98 -4.75 -21.53 8.46
C ILE A 98 -3.46 -21.92 7.75
N THR A 99 -2.70 -22.80 8.40
CA THR A 99 -1.51 -23.47 7.89
C THR A 99 -1.77 -24.97 7.83
N ASP A 100 -0.82 -25.74 7.31
CA ASP A 100 -0.92 -27.21 7.26
C ASP A 100 -1.00 -27.86 8.65
N ASP A 101 -0.43 -27.21 9.67
CA ASP A 101 -0.27 -27.78 11.01
C ASP A 101 -1.16 -27.10 12.07
N ARG A 102 -1.73 -25.93 11.76
CA ARG A 102 -2.44 -25.10 12.75
C ARG A 102 -3.52 -24.23 12.14
N THR A 103 -4.62 -24.09 12.87
CA THR A 103 -5.67 -23.08 12.62
C THR A 103 -5.74 -22.13 13.80
N VAL A 104 -5.74 -20.83 13.51
CA VAL A 104 -5.82 -19.74 14.49
C VAL A 104 -7.05 -18.90 14.18
N ALA A 105 -7.96 -18.78 15.15
CA ALA A 105 -9.05 -17.82 15.08
C ALA A 105 -8.59 -16.50 15.71
N VAL A 106 -8.69 -15.41 14.96
CA VAL A 106 -8.34 -14.07 15.45
C VAL A 106 -9.57 -13.48 16.12
N VAL A 107 -9.45 -13.17 17.41
CA VAL A 107 -10.54 -12.65 18.24
C VAL A 107 -10.20 -11.24 18.73
N SER A 108 -11.04 -10.28 18.38
CA SER A 108 -10.94 -8.89 18.87
C SER A 108 -11.89 -8.66 20.05
N ALA A 109 -11.41 -7.97 21.09
CA ALA A 109 -12.17 -7.60 22.28
C ALA A 109 -11.85 -6.17 22.72
N GLY A 110 -12.60 -5.19 22.19
CA GLY A 110 -12.25 -3.77 22.35
C GLY A 110 -10.94 -3.48 21.61
N ASP A 111 -9.97 -2.92 22.32
CA ASP A 111 -8.65 -2.60 21.76
C ASP A 111 -7.67 -3.78 21.81
N ALA A 112 -8.09 -4.93 22.36
CA ALA A 112 -7.24 -6.12 22.47
C ALA A 112 -7.53 -7.11 21.33
N VAL A 113 -6.49 -7.81 20.86
CA VAL A 113 -6.58 -8.91 19.90
C VAL A 113 -5.89 -10.14 20.47
N ALA A 114 -6.43 -11.32 20.22
CA ALA A 114 -5.82 -12.59 20.61
C ALA A 114 -6.08 -13.68 19.57
N GLY A 115 -5.08 -14.50 19.27
CA GLY A 115 -5.23 -15.68 18.45
C GLY A 115 -5.61 -16.89 19.29
N LEU A 116 -6.70 -17.58 18.97
CA LEU A 116 -7.06 -18.86 19.57
C LEU A 116 -6.65 -19.99 18.63
N ALA A 117 -5.64 -20.76 19.02
CA ALA A 117 -5.04 -21.78 18.18
C ALA A 117 -5.49 -23.20 18.49
N THR A 118 -5.54 -24.03 17.45
CA THR A 118 -5.69 -25.48 17.54
C THR A 118 -4.72 -26.17 16.57
N ASP A 119 -4.13 -27.27 17.02
CA ASP A 119 -3.27 -28.20 16.27
C ASP A 119 -3.93 -29.59 16.13
N ASP A 120 -5.25 -29.68 16.38
CA ASP A 120 -6.02 -30.91 16.13
C ASP A 120 -6.01 -31.23 14.63
N ALA A 121 -5.20 -32.22 14.25
CA ALA A 121 -4.94 -32.57 12.86
C ALA A 121 -6.21 -32.80 12.03
N ALA A 122 -7.25 -33.41 12.60
CA ALA A 122 -8.50 -33.67 11.88
C ALA A 122 -9.27 -32.38 11.58
N PHE A 123 -9.28 -31.43 12.52
CA PHE A 123 -9.88 -30.13 12.30
C PHE A 123 -9.05 -29.23 11.38
N VAL A 124 -7.72 -29.24 11.52
CA VAL A 124 -6.82 -28.46 10.65
C VAL A 124 -6.95 -28.91 9.19
N GLU A 125 -6.90 -30.22 8.93
CA GLU A 125 -7.09 -30.78 7.57
C GLU A 125 -8.45 -30.39 6.99
N LEU A 126 -9.52 -30.43 7.80
CA LEU A 126 -10.86 -30.03 7.38
C LEU A 126 -10.94 -28.54 7.03
N ALA A 127 -10.39 -27.67 7.89
CA ALA A 127 -10.41 -26.23 7.69
C ALA A 127 -9.57 -25.82 6.48
N HIS A 128 -8.37 -26.39 6.34
CA HIS A 128 -7.49 -26.15 5.20
C HIS A 128 -8.16 -26.56 3.89
N ALA A 129 -8.75 -27.75 3.82
CA ALA A 129 -9.43 -28.23 2.61
C ALA A 129 -10.63 -27.35 2.22
N ASP A 130 -11.48 -26.97 3.18
CA ASP A 130 -12.66 -26.13 2.92
C ASP A 130 -12.26 -24.75 2.41
N TYR A 131 -11.33 -24.07 3.08
CA TYR A 131 -10.93 -22.73 2.67
C TYR A 131 -10.04 -22.70 1.43
N SER A 132 -9.25 -23.75 1.17
CA SER A 132 -8.55 -23.91 -0.11
C SER A 132 -9.53 -24.02 -1.28
N GLU A 133 -10.58 -24.84 -1.15
CA GLU A 133 -11.60 -24.97 -2.21
C GLU A 133 -12.33 -23.64 -2.46
N ARG A 134 -12.69 -22.93 -1.38
CA ARG A 134 -13.31 -21.61 -1.48
C ARG A 134 -12.38 -20.59 -2.11
N PHE A 135 -11.10 -20.60 -1.74
CA PHE A 135 -10.08 -19.73 -2.32
C PHE A 135 -9.98 -19.96 -3.83
N ASP A 136 -9.83 -21.22 -4.25
CA ASP A 136 -9.70 -21.60 -5.65
C ASP A 136 -10.93 -21.23 -6.49
N ALA A 137 -12.13 -21.29 -5.89
CA ALA A 137 -13.39 -20.91 -6.53
C ALA A 137 -13.67 -19.40 -6.54
N ALA A 138 -12.99 -18.62 -5.69
CA ALA A 138 -13.22 -17.18 -5.55
C ALA A 138 -12.64 -16.36 -6.71
N GLU A 139 -13.28 -15.22 -6.99
CA GLU A 139 -12.80 -14.26 -7.99
C GLU A 139 -11.55 -13.52 -7.46
N THR A 140 -10.55 -13.35 -8.33
CA THR A 140 -9.34 -12.58 -8.02
C THR A 140 -9.67 -11.11 -7.80
N PHE A 141 -9.17 -10.55 -6.69
CA PHE A 141 -9.18 -9.12 -6.46
C PHE A 141 -8.02 -8.48 -7.23
N ASN A 142 -8.34 -7.54 -8.11
CA ASN A 142 -7.34 -6.91 -8.98
C ASN A 142 -6.94 -5.54 -8.43
N LEU A 143 -5.67 -5.40 -8.05
CA LEU A 143 -5.08 -4.13 -7.65
C LEU A 143 -5.00 -3.19 -8.85
N ARG A 144 -5.33 -1.91 -8.62
CA ARG A 144 -5.22 -0.85 -9.63
C ARG A 144 -3.89 -0.13 -9.53
N THR A 145 -3.36 -0.03 -8.32
CA THR A 145 -2.09 0.64 -8.01
C THR A 145 -0.93 -0.24 -8.47
N PRO A 146 0.06 0.31 -9.20
CA PRO A 146 1.25 -0.43 -9.57
C PRO A 146 2.16 -0.69 -8.37
N ALA A 147 2.94 -1.77 -8.47
CA ALA A 147 4.03 -2.13 -7.57
C ALA A 147 4.97 -0.95 -7.28
N ILE A 148 5.25 -0.70 -5.99
CA ILE A 148 6.12 0.42 -5.59
C ILE A 148 7.54 0.25 -6.12
N SER A 149 8.04 -0.98 -6.20
CA SER A 149 9.35 -1.29 -6.81
C SER A 149 9.42 -0.81 -8.27
N ARG A 150 8.36 -1.05 -9.04
CA ARG A 150 8.24 -0.61 -10.44
C ARG A 150 8.13 0.92 -10.54
N ILE A 151 7.40 1.58 -9.65
CA ILE A 151 7.33 3.04 -9.58
C ILE A 151 8.73 3.61 -9.36
N ARG A 152 9.46 3.09 -8.37
CA ARG A 152 10.83 3.52 -8.03
C ARG A 152 11.80 3.31 -9.20
N GLU A 153 11.81 2.13 -9.79
CA GLU A 153 12.69 1.81 -10.93
C GLU A 153 12.44 2.75 -12.11
N THR A 154 11.18 2.90 -12.52
CA THR A 154 10.82 3.72 -13.68
C THR A 154 10.98 5.21 -13.40
N MET A 155 10.76 5.69 -12.18
CA MET A 155 11.02 7.08 -11.82
C MET A 155 12.50 7.41 -11.95
N ALA A 156 13.41 6.56 -11.43
CA ALA A 156 14.84 6.77 -11.61
C ALA A 156 15.25 6.75 -13.09
N ALA A 157 14.68 5.85 -13.88
CA ALA A 157 15.01 5.70 -15.29
C ALA A 157 14.50 6.87 -16.17
N ASP A 158 13.25 7.29 -15.97
CA ASP A 158 12.57 8.22 -16.89
C ASP A 158 12.55 9.67 -16.39
N ILE A 159 12.58 9.88 -15.07
CA ILE A 159 12.52 11.22 -14.45
C ILE A 159 13.89 11.60 -13.88
N GLY A 160 14.54 10.69 -13.17
CA GLY A 160 15.90 10.82 -12.66
C GLY A 160 16.07 10.32 -11.23
N GLU A 161 17.30 9.93 -10.88
CA GLU A 161 17.63 9.36 -9.57
C GLU A 161 17.25 10.28 -8.40
N GLN A 162 17.50 11.58 -8.52
CA GLN A 162 17.14 12.55 -7.48
C GLN A 162 15.63 12.60 -7.22
N ALA A 163 14.81 12.45 -8.27
CA ALA A 163 13.36 12.39 -8.11
C ALA A 163 12.93 11.11 -7.39
N ARG A 164 13.56 9.97 -7.70
CA ARG A 164 13.32 8.71 -6.96
C ARG A 164 13.70 8.85 -5.49
N GLU A 165 14.87 9.41 -5.19
CA GLU A 165 15.32 9.64 -3.82
C GLU A 165 14.37 10.58 -3.06
N ASP A 166 13.93 11.67 -3.69
CA ASP A 166 12.95 12.58 -3.09
C ASP A 166 11.57 11.93 -2.89
N PHE A 167 11.17 11.03 -3.79
CA PHE A 167 9.94 10.26 -3.66
C PHE A 167 10.00 9.33 -2.45
N ASP A 168 11.07 8.53 -2.32
CA ASP A 168 11.26 7.66 -1.16
C ASP A 168 11.25 8.46 0.14
N ALA A 169 11.93 9.61 0.16
CA ALA A 169 12.02 10.42 1.35
C ALA A 169 10.65 11.02 1.77
N VAL A 170 9.76 11.30 0.80
CA VAL A 170 8.37 11.69 1.09
C VAL A 170 7.56 10.52 1.62
N LEU A 171 7.76 9.30 1.10
CA LEU A 171 7.07 8.10 1.59
C LEU A 171 7.48 7.73 3.01
N ASP A 172 8.78 7.71 3.32
CA ASP A 172 9.29 7.44 4.67
C ASP A 172 8.71 8.42 5.71
N SER A 173 8.48 9.67 5.29
CA SER A 173 7.81 10.68 6.10
C SER A 173 6.34 10.37 6.37
N LEU A 174 5.63 9.82 5.38
CA LEU A 174 4.20 9.48 5.51
C LEU A 174 4.01 8.24 6.38
N GLU A 175 4.89 7.24 6.26
CA GLU A 175 4.89 6.04 7.12
C GLU A 175 5.01 6.42 8.60
N THR A 176 5.92 7.35 8.91
CA THR A 176 6.15 7.83 10.29
C THR A 176 4.97 8.65 10.84
N ALA A 177 4.14 9.22 9.96
CA ALA A 177 3.04 10.10 10.31
C ALA A 177 1.67 9.39 10.41
N ARG A 178 1.62 8.04 10.29
CA ARG A 178 0.39 7.25 10.41
C ARG A 178 -0.30 7.47 11.77
N GLY A 179 -1.20 8.44 11.76
CA GLY A 179 -2.17 8.77 12.79
C GLY A 179 -3.36 9.46 12.11
N ASP A 180 -4.41 8.68 11.82
CA ASP A 180 -5.78 9.12 11.47
C ASP A 180 -6.00 9.99 10.20
N GLY A 181 -5.11 9.98 9.19
CA GLY A 181 -5.26 10.80 7.98
C GLY A 181 -5.32 10.02 6.66
N ASP A 182 -6.19 10.46 5.75
CA ASP A 182 -6.12 10.14 4.31
C ASP A 182 -4.83 10.81 3.79
N GLY A 183 -3.77 10.01 3.61
CA GLY A 183 -2.43 10.52 3.27
C GLY A 183 -2.38 11.23 1.91
N LEU A 184 -1.19 11.68 1.52
CA LEU A 184 -1.02 12.24 0.18
C LEU A 184 -1.21 11.14 -0.88
N ASP A 185 -2.14 11.36 -1.81
CA ASP A 185 -2.34 10.45 -2.94
C ASP A 185 -1.11 10.41 -3.86
N GLU A 186 -1.00 9.33 -4.64
CA GLU A 186 0.14 9.04 -5.50
C GLU A 186 0.42 10.12 -6.56
N VAL A 187 -0.64 10.77 -7.06
CA VAL A 187 -0.53 11.85 -8.06
C VAL A 187 -0.01 13.12 -7.39
N THR A 188 -0.49 13.41 -6.17
CA THR A 188 -0.04 14.53 -5.36
C THR A 188 1.44 14.39 -5.02
N ILE A 189 1.88 13.23 -4.51
CA ILE A 189 3.30 12.94 -4.23
C ILE A 189 4.14 13.13 -5.50
N SER A 190 3.71 12.51 -6.61
CA SER A 190 4.43 12.59 -7.90
C SER A 190 4.61 14.03 -8.38
N LEU A 191 3.58 14.87 -8.25
CA LEU A 191 3.63 16.28 -8.67
C LEU A 191 4.52 17.12 -7.76
N LEU A 192 4.50 16.89 -6.45
CA LEU A 192 5.35 17.60 -5.49
C LEU A 192 6.83 17.25 -5.68
N VAL A 193 7.15 15.97 -5.86
CA VAL A 193 8.50 15.50 -6.20
C VAL A 193 8.97 16.09 -7.52
N ALA A 194 8.11 16.08 -8.54
CA ALA A 194 8.41 16.68 -9.83
C ALA A 194 8.65 18.20 -9.73
N ALA A 195 7.89 18.90 -8.89
CA ALA A 195 8.06 20.32 -8.62
C ALA A 195 9.35 20.64 -7.86
N LYS A 196 9.76 19.79 -6.93
CA LYS A 196 11.04 19.87 -6.22
C LYS A 196 12.24 19.68 -7.15
N ASN A 197 12.07 18.84 -8.18
CA ASN A 197 13.11 18.46 -9.14
C ASN A 197 13.05 19.22 -10.48
N ASP A 198 12.30 20.31 -10.58
CA ASP A 198 12.20 21.13 -11.80
C ASP A 198 11.78 20.35 -13.06
N VAL A 199 10.99 19.28 -12.87
CA VAL A 199 10.54 18.38 -13.94
C VAL A 199 9.42 19.04 -14.75
N LEU A 200 9.37 18.76 -16.06
CA LEU A 200 8.26 19.22 -16.88
C LEU A 200 6.98 18.46 -16.53
N LEU A 201 5.87 19.17 -16.40
CA LEU A 201 4.54 18.58 -16.18
C LEU A 201 4.22 17.50 -17.22
N TYR A 202 4.67 17.68 -18.46
CA TYR A 202 4.47 16.69 -19.51
C TYR A 202 5.20 15.37 -19.22
N ASP A 203 6.43 15.43 -18.73
CA ASP A 203 7.25 14.24 -18.52
C ASP A 203 6.68 13.43 -17.35
N ILE A 204 6.40 14.08 -16.22
CA ILE A 204 5.80 13.40 -15.05
C ILE A 204 4.38 12.89 -15.34
N SER A 205 3.54 13.65 -16.04
CA SER A 205 2.18 13.20 -16.37
C SER A 205 2.17 12.06 -17.40
N LYS A 206 3.17 12.02 -18.29
CA LYS A 206 3.33 10.92 -19.23
C LYS A 206 3.84 9.67 -18.51
N TRP A 207 4.90 9.82 -17.71
CA TRP A 207 5.44 8.73 -16.90
C TRP A 207 4.37 8.12 -16.00
N GLY A 208 3.62 8.93 -15.26
CA GLY A 208 2.57 8.43 -14.38
C GLY A 208 1.45 7.68 -15.12
N GLU A 209 1.12 8.11 -16.34
CA GLU A 209 0.16 7.36 -17.18
C GLU A 209 0.75 6.05 -17.72
N ASP A 210 2.03 6.07 -18.14
CA ASP A 210 2.72 4.91 -18.69
C ASP A 210 2.96 3.81 -17.62
N VAL A 211 3.19 4.21 -16.36
CA VAL A 211 3.36 3.29 -15.21
C VAL A 211 2.01 2.80 -14.66
N GLY A 212 0.93 3.54 -14.88
CA GLY A 212 -0.42 3.18 -14.42
C GLY A 212 -0.87 3.87 -13.13
N ILE A 213 -0.17 4.93 -12.69
CA ILE A 213 -0.52 5.76 -11.53
C ILE A 213 -1.85 6.47 -11.77
N ALA A 214 -1.91 7.30 -12.81
CA ALA A 214 -3.16 7.98 -13.16
C ALA A 214 -3.13 8.55 -14.58
N SER A 215 -4.31 8.86 -15.11
CA SER A 215 -4.44 9.52 -16.40
C SER A 215 -3.83 10.93 -16.41
N LYS A 216 -3.39 11.41 -17.58
CA LYS A 216 -2.96 12.82 -17.76
C LYS A 216 -4.00 13.85 -17.33
N ALA A 217 -5.29 13.53 -17.46
CA ALA A 217 -6.38 14.39 -17.02
C ALA A 217 -6.47 14.49 -15.49
N THR A 218 -6.15 13.41 -14.77
CA THR A 218 -6.04 13.43 -13.30
C THR A 218 -4.85 14.28 -12.87
N PHE A 219 -3.65 14.05 -13.42
CA PHE A 219 -2.48 14.89 -13.18
C PHE A 219 -2.77 16.38 -13.42
N SER A 220 -3.44 16.73 -14.52
CA SER A 220 -3.79 18.12 -14.80
C SER A 220 -4.75 18.73 -13.77
N ARG A 221 -5.71 17.96 -13.24
CA ARG A 221 -6.66 18.44 -12.22
C ARG A 221 -5.98 18.61 -10.87
N THR A 222 -5.20 17.61 -10.45
CA THR A 222 -4.42 17.66 -9.20
C THR A 222 -3.42 18.81 -9.24
N LYS A 223 -2.71 19.01 -10.37
CA LYS A 223 -1.83 20.15 -10.59
C LYS A 223 -2.55 21.49 -10.38
N THR A 224 -3.73 21.68 -10.97
CA THR A 224 -4.50 22.92 -10.78
C THR A 224 -4.87 23.13 -9.31
N ARG A 225 -5.32 22.07 -8.62
CA ARG A 225 -5.62 22.13 -7.18
C ARG A 225 -4.39 22.55 -6.37
N LEU A 226 -3.23 21.94 -6.62
CA LEU A 226 -2.00 22.25 -5.90
C LEU A 226 -1.48 23.67 -6.20
N GLU A 227 -1.69 24.21 -7.41
CA GLU A 227 -1.40 25.62 -7.70
C GLU A 227 -2.34 26.57 -6.97
N GLU A 228 -3.64 26.25 -6.91
CA GLU A 228 -4.64 27.06 -6.18
C GLU A 228 -4.35 27.13 -4.68
N LEU A 229 -3.82 26.03 -4.12
CA LEU A 229 -3.37 25.95 -2.74
C LEU A 229 -1.95 26.54 -2.52
N GLY A 230 -1.25 26.92 -3.59
CA GLY A 230 0.10 27.50 -3.51
C GLY A 230 1.24 26.50 -3.28
N LEU A 231 0.99 25.19 -3.29
CA LEU A 231 2.04 24.18 -3.11
C LEU A 231 2.99 24.12 -4.31
N ILE A 232 2.49 24.36 -5.51
CA ILE A 232 3.27 24.35 -6.75
C ILE A 232 3.02 25.61 -7.59
N ASP A 233 3.97 25.94 -8.45
CA ASP A 233 3.87 26.96 -9.49
C ASP A 233 4.41 26.39 -10.82
N THR A 234 4.19 27.09 -11.93
CA THR A 234 4.69 26.69 -13.24
C THR A 234 5.47 27.77 -13.98
N GLU A 235 6.64 27.37 -14.47
CA GLU A 235 7.48 28.19 -15.35
C GLU A 235 7.30 27.74 -16.81
N LYS A 236 7.11 28.69 -17.73
CA LYS A 236 6.99 28.40 -19.16
C LYS A 236 8.35 28.13 -19.79
N VAL A 237 8.49 26.95 -20.38
CA VAL A 237 9.69 26.52 -21.12
C VAL A 237 9.40 26.54 -22.62
N PRO A 238 10.06 27.42 -23.41
CA PRO A 238 9.90 27.46 -24.85
C PRO A 238 10.25 26.12 -25.52
N ILE A 239 9.55 25.80 -26.61
CA ILE A 239 9.84 24.67 -27.48
C ILE A 239 9.82 25.10 -28.94
N ASP A 240 10.46 24.34 -29.82
CA ASP A 240 10.62 24.69 -31.24
C ASP A 240 9.30 24.82 -31.99
N VAL A 241 8.31 23.97 -31.67
CA VAL A 241 6.98 23.98 -32.30
C VAL A 241 5.90 23.68 -31.26
N GLY A 242 4.89 24.54 -31.18
CA GLY A 242 3.71 24.33 -30.33
C GLY A 242 3.64 25.25 -29.12
N ARG A 243 2.86 24.86 -28.11
CA ARG A 243 2.73 25.62 -26.87
C ARG A 243 3.93 25.33 -25.96
N PRO A 244 4.45 26.34 -25.24
CA PRO A 244 5.50 26.13 -24.24
C PRO A 244 5.13 25.00 -23.28
N ARG A 245 6.12 24.22 -22.87
CA ARG A 245 5.98 23.25 -21.79
C ARG A 245 5.91 23.99 -20.45
N LEU A 246 5.36 23.34 -19.44
CA LEU A 246 5.32 23.85 -18.08
C LEU A 246 6.32 23.08 -17.26
N ARG A 247 7.32 23.77 -16.71
CA ARG A 247 8.19 23.25 -15.66
C ARG A 247 7.50 23.45 -14.33
N LEU A 248 7.42 22.40 -13.54
CA LEU A 248 6.88 22.46 -12.18
C LEU A 248 7.93 23.09 -11.25
N LYS A 249 7.45 23.89 -10.31
CA LYS A 249 8.23 24.53 -9.25
C LYS A 249 7.48 24.36 -7.94
N LEU A 250 8.18 24.23 -6.82
CA LEU A 250 7.54 24.42 -5.52
C LEU A 250 7.05 25.86 -5.42
N GLY A 251 5.80 26.05 -5.01
CA GLY A 251 5.13 27.36 -4.89
C GLY A 251 5.43 28.03 -3.55
N ASP A 252 5.49 27.24 -2.48
CA ASP A 252 5.69 27.71 -1.11
C ASP A 252 7.15 27.67 -0.66
N ASP A 253 7.61 28.71 0.04
CA ASP A 253 8.96 28.80 0.60
C ASP A 253 9.22 27.77 1.70
N GLN A 254 8.19 27.38 2.46
CA GLN A 254 8.27 26.35 3.49
C GLN A 254 8.67 25.00 2.87
N LEU A 255 8.08 24.65 1.72
CA LEU A 255 8.40 23.43 0.99
C LEU A 255 9.82 23.45 0.40
N ARG A 256 10.33 24.62 -0.02
CA ARG A 256 11.69 24.74 -0.59
C ARG A 256 12.79 24.52 0.43
N GLY A 257 12.55 24.89 1.69
CA GLY A 257 13.51 24.77 2.78
C GLY A 257 13.35 23.50 3.63
N ALA A 258 12.24 22.78 3.46
CA ALA A 258 11.94 21.57 4.22
C ALA A 258 12.90 20.44 3.87
N ASP A 259 13.33 19.71 4.90
CA ASP A 259 13.86 18.37 4.69
C ASP A 259 12.73 17.40 4.32
N ALA A 260 13.07 16.16 4.01
CA ALA A 260 12.11 15.16 3.56
C ALA A 260 10.97 14.89 4.55
N GLY A 261 11.27 14.86 5.85
CA GLY A 261 10.28 14.59 6.91
C GLY A 261 9.31 15.74 7.14
N GLU A 262 9.81 16.97 7.02
CA GLU A 262 8.95 18.17 7.10
C GLU A 262 8.12 18.35 5.82
N PHE A 263 8.63 17.93 4.67
CA PHE A 263 8.02 18.20 3.37
C PHE A 263 6.61 17.62 3.23
N ALA A 264 6.42 16.32 3.53
CA ALA A 264 5.13 15.67 3.42
C ALA A 264 4.12 16.26 4.42
N SER A 265 4.57 16.47 5.66
CA SER A 265 3.77 17.07 6.74
C SER A 265 3.29 18.48 6.42
N ILE A 266 4.15 19.32 5.83
CA ILE A 266 3.80 20.69 5.39
C ILE A 266 2.79 20.61 4.25
N ALA A 267 3.04 19.76 3.24
CA ALA A 267 2.14 19.62 2.10
C ALA A 267 0.73 19.17 2.52
N GLN A 268 0.65 18.16 3.40
CA GLN A 268 -0.63 17.68 3.95
C GLN A 268 -1.35 18.79 4.72
N SER A 269 -0.64 19.49 5.61
CA SER A 269 -1.21 20.59 6.39
C SER A 269 -1.78 21.72 5.52
N MET A 270 -1.18 21.98 4.36
CA MET A 270 -1.69 22.97 3.40
C MET A 270 -2.90 22.49 2.61
N ILE A 271 -3.03 21.17 2.39
CA ILE A 271 -4.15 20.56 1.66
C ILE A 271 -5.40 20.49 2.53
N ASP A 272 -5.22 20.30 3.84
CA ASP A 272 -6.31 20.17 4.82
C ASP A 272 -6.81 21.50 5.40
N ALA A 273 -6.13 22.62 5.08
CA ALA A 273 -6.43 23.97 5.56
C ALA A 273 -7.64 24.64 4.87
#